data_AF-A9DK34-F1
#
_entry.id   AF-A9DK34-F1
#
_cell.length_a   1.000
_cell.length_b   1.000
_cell.length_c   1.000
_cell.angle_alpha   90.00
_cell.angle_beta   90.00
_cell.angle_gamma   90.00
#
_symmetry.space_group_name_H-M   'P 1'
#
loop_
_entity.id
_entity.type
_entity.pdbx_description
1 polymer ?
#
loop_
_entity_poly.entity_id
_entity_poly.type
_entity_poly.pdbx_seq_one_letter_code
_entity_poly.pdbx_strand_id
1 'polypeptide(L)'
;MNEKPLILVTNDDGITAPGLRALIDVMNELGDVIVVAPDSPQSGMGHAITANSTIYCTAITIDEGPQIEYSSSGTPVDCVKLAVNEILNRKPDICVSGINHGSNSSINVIYSGTMSAAVEAGIEGIPAIGFSLLDYDWEANFEATKSYVKRITKKVLEHGLPEGVVLNVNFPKLKEKDIKGIRICRQAKAYWQEDFDKRTNPHGKQYYWLSGKFVNEDKGEDTDEWALENGYVSLVPVKFDLTAHHAIQKLNSLGFNEE
;
A
#
# COMPACT_ATOMS: atom_id res chain seq x y z
N MET A 1 -17.54 -22.94 -16.41
CA MET A 1 -17.73 -21.93 -15.35
C MET A 1 -16.38 -21.28 -15.18
N ASN A 2 -16.25 -19.96 -15.31
CA ASN A 2 -14.97 -19.31 -15.00
C ASN A 2 -14.71 -19.53 -13.51
N GLU A 3 -13.51 -20.01 -13.20
CA GLU A 3 -13.05 -20.15 -11.82
C GLU A 3 -13.13 -18.79 -11.12
N LYS A 4 -13.50 -18.77 -9.83
CA LYS A 4 -13.48 -17.53 -9.07
C LYS A 4 -12.05 -16.98 -9.04
N PRO A 5 -11.87 -15.65 -9.10
CA PRO A 5 -10.53 -15.07 -9.00
C PRO A 5 -9.95 -15.37 -7.62
N LEU A 6 -8.67 -15.73 -7.57
CA LEU A 6 -7.89 -15.86 -6.35
C LEU A 6 -7.31 -14.50 -5.98
N ILE A 7 -7.60 -14.03 -4.78
CA ILE A 7 -7.23 -12.70 -4.30
C ILE A 7 -6.28 -12.85 -3.12
N LEU A 8 -5.06 -12.34 -3.28
CA LEU A 8 -4.11 -12.20 -2.17
C LEU A 8 -4.40 -10.90 -1.42
N VAL A 9 -4.54 -10.96 -0.11
CA VAL A 9 -4.78 -9.80 0.76
C VAL A 9 -3.66 -9.69 1.80
N THR A 10 -3.15 -8.48 2.01
CA THR A 10 -2.12 -8.19 3.01
C THR A 10 -2.25 -6.76 3.53
N ASN A 11 -1.41 -6.34 4.47
CA ASN A 11 -1.28 -4.96 4.95
C ASN A 11 0.04 -4.76 5.70
N ASP A 12 0.21 -3.58 6.28
CA ASP A 12 1.29 -3.22 7.21
C ASP A 12 0.85 -2.92 8.64
N ASP A 13 -0.46 -2.80 8.91
CA ASP A 13 -0.99 -2.60 10.26
C ASP A 13 -1.12 -3.90 11.08
N GLY A 14 -0.99 -5.05 10.42
CA GLY A 14 -1.05 -6.39 11.01
C GLY A 14 -2.38 -7.12 10.78
N ILE A 15 -2.36 -8.43 11.04
CA ILE A 15 -3.42 -9.38 10.66
C ILE A 15 -4.77 -9.08 11.32
N THR A 16 -4.79 -8.49 12.52
CA THR A 16 -6.04 -8.15 13.24
C THR A 16 -6.54 -6.72 12.97
N ALA A 17 -5.86 -5.95 12.12
CA ALA A 17 -6.18 -4.54 11.92
C ALA A 17 -7.59 -4.32 11.33
N PRO A 18 -8.39 -3.36 11.85
CA PRO A 18 -9.74 -3.09 11.37
C PRO A 18 -9.82 -2.80 9.86
N GLY A 19 -8.84 -2.06 9.33
CA GLY A 19 -8.77 -1.76 7.89
C GLY A 19 -8.52 -2.99 7.01
N LEU A 20 -7.76 -3.97 7.50
CA LEU A 20 -7.56 -5.25 6.82
C LEU A 20 -8.83 -6.11 6.87
N ARG A 21 -9.51 -6.16 8.01
CA ARG A 21 -10.79 -6.86 8.15
C ARG A 21 -11.84 -6.29 7.17
N ALA A 22 -11.93 -4.96 7.09
CA ALA A 22 -12.81 -4.29 6.13
C ALA A 22 -12.44 -4.59 4.67
N LEU A 23 -11.16 -4.75 4.35
CA LEU A 23 -10.71 -5.15 3.01
C LEU A 23 -11.12 -6.60 2.70
N ILE A 24 -10.88 -7.53 3.63
CA ILE A 24 -11.23 -8.95 3.50
C ILE A 24 -12.73 -9.12 3.26
N ASP A 25 -13.57 -8.42 4.02
CA ASP A 25 -15.03 -8.42 3.85
C ASP A 25 -15.42 -8.16 2.39
N VAL A 26 -14.82 -7.12 1.78
CA VAL A 26 -15.11 -6.74 0.39
C VAL A 26 -14.53 -7.75 -0.60
N MET A 27 -13.34 -8.29 -0.34
CA MET A 27 -12.68 -9.24 -1.24
C MET A 27 -13.40 -10.60 -1.26
N ASN A 28 -13.97 -11.02 -0.13
CA ASN A 28 -14.78 -12.24 -0.03
C ASN A 28 -16.03 -12.22 -0.93
N GLU A 29 -16.52 -11.03 -1.29
CA GLU A 29 -17.61 -10.88 -2.27
C GLU A 29 -17.16 -11.05 -3.72
N LEU A 30 -15.85 -10.96 -4.00
CA LEU A 30 -15.29 -10.92 -5.36
C LEU A 30 -14.64 -12.24 -5.78
N GLY A 31 -14.06 -13.00 -4.85
CA GLY A 31 -13.24 -14.16 -5.18
C GLY A 31 -12.91 -15.06 -3.98
N ASP A 32 -12.02 -16.01 -4.23
CA ASP A 32 -11.45 -16.85 -3.18
C ASP A 32 -10.28 -16.08 -2.54
N VAL A 33 -10.31 -15.88 -1.22
CA VAL A 33 -9.41 -14.96 -0.52
C VAL A 33 -8.37 -15.73 0.29
N ILE A 34 -7.10 -15.36 0.11
CA ILE A 34 -6.00 -15.79 0.97
C ILE A 34 -5.33 -14.56 1.56
N VAL A 35 -5.21 -14.54 2.88
CA VAL A 35 -4.64 -13.45 3.65
C VAL A 35 -3.28 -13.88 4.18
N VAL A 36 -2.25 -13.09 3.91
CA VAL A 36 -0.93 -13.25 4.55
C VAL A 36 -0.51 -11.88 5.03
N ALA A 37 -0.44 -11.68 6.33
CA ALA A 37 -0.14 -10.36 6.89
C ALA A 37 0.77 -10.44 8.13
N PRO A 38 1.45 -9.33 8.47
CA PRO A 38 2.28 -9.26 9.66
C PRO A 38 1.53 -9.57 10.96
N ASP A 39 2.20 -10.16 11.95
CA ASP A 39 1.69 -10.42 13.29
C ASP A 39 1.63 -9.18 14.19
N SER A 40 2.24 -8.08 13.74
CA SER A 40 2.41 -6.83 14.45
C SER A 40 2.49 -5.64 13.47
N PRO A 41 2.21 -4.40 13.90
CA PRO A 41 2.33 -3.23 13.04
C PRO A 41 3.77 -3.02 12.51
N GLN A 42 3.90 -2.76 11.22
CA GLN A 42 5.16 -2.58 10.47
C GLN A 42 5.20 -1.22 9.75
N SER A 43 4.54 -0.19 10.31
CA SER A 43 4.45 1.13 9.70
C SER A 43 5.83 1.79 9.51
N GLY A 44 6.05 2.42 8.36
CA GLY A 44 7.28 3.17 8.06
C GLY A 44 8.50 2.31 7.70
N MET A 45 8.33 0.99 7.53
CA MET A 45 9.40 0.09 7.13
C MET A 45 9.78 0.22 5.64
N GLY A 46 9.00 0.94 4.84
CA GLY A 46 9.18 1.01 3.39
C GLY A 46 9.21 -0.39 2.76
N HIS A 47 10.11 -0.58 1.79
CA HIS A 47 10.27 -1.84 1.05
C HIS A 47 11.29 -2.79 1.71
N ALA A 48 11.27 -2.87 3.05
CA ALA A 48 12.18 -3.73 3.80
C ALA A 48 11.88 -5.23 3.60
N ILE A 49 12.93 -6.04 3.54
CA ILE A 49 12.87 -7.51 3.50
C ILE A 49 13.64 -8.11 4.69
N THR A 50 13.19 -9.26 5.17
CA THR A 50 13.89 -9.98 6.24
C THR A 50 14.93 -10.94 5.65
N ALA A 51 16.18 -10.47 5.54
CA ALA A 51 17.28 -11.28 5.00
C ALA A 51 18.18 -11.93 6.08
N ASN A 52 18.28 -11.32 7.26
CA ASN A 52 19.27 -11.68 8.30
C ASN A 52 18.65 -12.39 9.52
N SER A 53 17.39 -12.80 9.44
CA SER A 53 16.68 -13.52 10.50
C SER A 53 15.65 -14.48 9.91
N THR A 54 15.17 -15.41 10.73
CA THR A 54 14.12 -16.36 10.34
C THR A 54 12.76 -15.68 10.32
N ILE A 55 11.95 -15.99 9.30
CA ILE A 55 10.54 -15.60 9.23
C ILE A 55 9.69 -16.78 9.67
N TYR A 56 8.76 -16.55 10.58
CA TYR A 56 7.75 -17.52 10.98
C TYR A 56 6.44 -17.18 10.28
N CYS A 57 5.72 -18.21 9.84
CA CYS A 57 4.41 -18.06 9.21
C CYS A 57 3.50 -19.20 9.72
N THR A 58 2.30 -18.87 10.14
CA THR A 58 1.38 -19.85 10.75
C THR A 58 -0.04 -19.58 10.29
N ALA A 59 -0.75 -20.65 9.92
CA ALA A 59 -2.17 -20.59 9.59
C ALA A 59 -2.97 -20.28 10.87
N ILE A 60 -3.92 -19.34 10.77
CA ILE A 60 -4.76 -18.93 11.89
C ILE A 60 -6.23 -18.82 11.46
N THR A 61 -7.12 -18.71 12.44
CA THR A 61 -8.54 -18.44 12.22
C THR A 61 -8.96 -17.32 13.16
N ILE A 62 -9.32 -16.17 12.60
CA ILE A 62 -9.73 -14.98 13.37
C ILE A 62 -11.26 -14.91 13.49
N ASP A 63 -11.96 -15.24 12.40
CA ASP A 63 -13.42 -15.22 12.31
C ASP A 63 -13.95 -16.42 11.50
N GLU A 64 -15.27 -16.49 11.33
CA GLU A 64 -15.94 -17.57 10.59
C GLU A 64 -16.07 -17.27 9.07
N GLY A 65 -15.28 -16.32 8.56
CA GLY A 65 -15.25 -15.98 7.14
C GLY A 65 -14.67 -17.09 6.26
N PRO A 66 -14.93 -17.06 4.94
CA PRO A 66 -14.50 -18.10 4.01
C PRO A 66 -13.01 -18.02 3.64
N GLN A 67 -12.31 -16.95 4.03
CA GLN A 67 -10.90 -16.74 3.71
C GLN A 67 -9.97 -17.69 4.47
N ILE A 68 -8.81 -17.97 3.88
CA ILE A 68 -7.71 -18.66 4.57
C ILE A 68 -6.70 -17.61 5.04
N GLU A 69 -6.27 -17.67 6.29
CA GLU A 69 -5.41 -16.64 6.88
C GLU A 69 -4.10 -17.19 7.44
N TYR A 70 -3.03 -16.45 7.19
CA TYR A 70 -1.70 -16.70 7.72
C TYR A 70 -1.16 -15.44 8.39
N SER A 71 -0.65 -15.61 9.60
CA SER A 71 0.09 -14.59 10.32
C SER A 71 1.59 -14.82 10.16
N SER A 72 2.33 -13.78 9.83
CA SER A 72 3.77 -13.85 9.62
C SER A 72 4.54 -12.87 10.50
N SER A 73 5.71 -13.27 10.97
CA SER A 73 6.64 -12.37 11.69
C SER A 73 7.47 -11.48 10.74
N GLY A 74 7.24 -11.56 9.43
CA GLY A 74 7.96 -10.81 8.41
C GLY A 74 7.34 -9.44 8.12
N THR A 75 7.96 -8.71 7.19
CA THR A 75 7.43 -7.46 6.65
C THR A 75 6.25 -7.72 5.70
N PRO A 76 5.50 -6.67 5.29
CA PRO A 76 4.48 -6.81 4.25
C PRO A 76 5.02 -7.39 2.93
N VAL A 77 6.26 -7.05 2.58
CA VAL A 77 6.96 -7.58 1.40
C VAL A 77 7.24 -9.08 1.59
N ASP A 78 7.73 -9.48 2.76
CA ASP A 78 7.94 -10.89 3.09
C ASP A 78 6.63 -11.69 3.03
N CYS A 79 5.51 -11.10 3.47
CA CYS A 79 4.19 -11.73 3.40
C CYS A 79 3.79 -12.05 1.95
N VAL A 80 4.01 -11.12 1.02
CA VAL A 80 3.74 -11.36 -0.42
C VAL A 80 4.66 -12.46 -0.96
N LYS A 81 5.95 -12.41 -0.64
CA LYS A 81 6.90 -13.44 -1.09
C LYS A 81 6.54 -14.83 -0.56
N LEU A 82 6.22 -14.95 0.72
CA LEU A 82 5.77 -16.20 1.32
C LEU A 82 4.47 -16.70 0.70
N ALA A 83 3.52 -15.80 0.47
CA ALA A 83 2.27 -16.15 -0.19
C ALA A 83 2.52 -16.79 -1.55
N VAL A 84 3.26 -16.09 -2.42
CA VAL A 84 3.49 -16.49 -3.81
C VAL A 84 4.34 -17.75 -3.92
N ASN A 85 5.35 -17.91 -3.06
CA ASN A 85 6.35 -18.98 -3.23
C ASN A 85 6.06 -20.24 -2.41
N GLU A 86 5.38 -20.14 -1.27
CA GLU A 86 5.24 -21.26 -0.33
C GLU A 86 3.78 -21.63 0.02
N ILE A 87 2.86 -20.65 0.01
CA ILE A 87 1.48 -20.87 0.48
C ILE A 87 0.53 -21.14 -0.69
N LEU A 88 0.64 -20.35 -1.76
CA LEU A 88 -0.25 -20.42 -2.90
C LEU A 88 0.20 -21.50 -3.89
N ASN A 89 -0.73 -22.35 -4.32
CA ASN A 89 -0.48 -23.36 -5.35
C ASN A 89 -0.56 -22.81 -6.78
N ARG A 90 -1.05 -21.58 -6.94
CA ARG A 90 -1.11 -20.86 -8.21
C ARG A 90 -0.93 -19.37 -7.97
N LYS A 91 -0.51 -18.66 -9.02
CA LYS A 91 -0.41 -17.20 -8.98
C LYS A 91 -1.80 -16.59 -8.70
N PRO A 92 -1.91 -15.63 -7.76
CA PRO A 92 -3.16 -14.92 -7.53
C PRO A 92 -3.50 -14.03 -8.73
N ASP A 93 -4.80 -13.81 -8.95
CA ASP A 93 -5.33 -12.98 -10.04
C ASP A 93 -5.18 -11.49 -9.72
N ILE A 94 -5.14 -11.13 -8.43
CA ILE A 94 -4.83 -9.79 -7.94
C ILE A 94 -4.26 -9.86 -6.52
N CYS A 95 -3.40 -8.89 -6.16
CA CYS A 95 -3.00 -8.62 -4.79
C CYS A 95 -3.56 -7.28 -4.33
N VAL A 96 -4.16 -7.23 -3.14
CA VAL A 96 -4.63 -5.99 -2.52
C VAL A 96 -3.99 -5.82 -1.15
N SER A 97 -3.52 -4.60 -0.88
CA SER A 97 -2.82 -4.24 0.35
C SER A 97 -3.56 -3.13 1.08
N GLY A 98 -3.80 -3.29 2.39
CA GLY A 98 -4.46 -2.30 3.24
C GLY A 98 -5.73 -2.85 3.92
N ILE A 99 -6.76 -2.04 4.20
CA ILE A 99 -6.78 -0.57 4.07
C ILE A 99 -5.95 0.03 5.21
N ASN A 100 -4.94 0.81 4.88
CA ASN A 100 -4.05 1.42 5.86
C ASN A 100 -4.73 2.54 6.66
N HIS A 101 -4.36 2.67 7.94
CA HIS A 101 -4.66 3.85 8.76
C HIS A 101 -3.68 4.98 8.43
N GLY A 102 -4.19 6.05 7.81
CA GLY A 102 -3.41 7.20 7.40
C GLY A 102 -3.03 7.20 5.92
N SER A 103 -2.62 8.37 5.45
CA SER A 103 -2.37 8.61 4.03
C SER A 103 -1.03 8.04 3.55
N ASN A 104 -1.06 7.41 2.38
CA ASN A 104 0.11 7.01 1.61
C ASN A 104 0.21 7.82 0.29
N SER A 105 -0.35 9.03 0.26
CA SER A 105 -0.26 9.95 -0.87
C SER A 105 1.10 10.63 -0.99
N SER A 106 1.39 11.17 -2.18
CA SER A 106 2.63 11.88 -2.48
C SER A 106 3.88 11.05 -2.16
N ILE A 107 4.90 11.67 -1.56
CA ILE A 107 6.18 11.05 -1.22
C ILE A 107 6.06 9.89 -0.23
N ASN A 108 4.95 9.80 0.51
CA ASN A 108 4.73 8.73 1.50
C ASN A 108 4.66 7.34 0.86
N VAL A 109 4.37 7.24 -0.44
CA VAL A 109 4.39 5.98 -1.20
C VAL A 109 5.68 5.19 -0.98
N ILE A 110 6.84 5.85 -0.86
CA ILE A 110 8.15 5.19 -0.76
C ILE A 110 8.38 4.58 0.65
N TYR A 111 7.77 5.16 1.68
CA TYR A 111 7.91 4.72 3.07
C TYR A 111 6.78 3.79 3.52
N SER A 112 5.76 3.64 2.69
CA SER A 112 4.55 2.87 2.97
C SER A 112 4.80 1.36 2.88
N GLY A 113 4.52 0.64 3.95
CA GLY A 113 4.49 -0.83 3.93
C GLY A 113 3.35 -1.34 3.07
N THR A 114 2.19 -0.66 3.10
CA THR A 114 1.03 -0.95 2.26
C THR A 114 1.41 -0.95 0.77
N MET A 115 2.02 0.13 0.29
CA MET A 115 2.44 0.24 -1.11
C MET A 115 3.62 -0.65 -1.42
N SER A 116 4.50 -0.93 -0.45
CA SER A 116 5.60 -1.85 -0.65
C SER A 116 5.13 -3.27 -0.95
N ALA A 117 4.11 -3.77 -0.25
CA ALA A 117 3.49 -5.05 -0.58
C ALA A 117 2.84 -5.04 -1.98
N ALA A 118 2.14 -3.95 -2.34
CA ALA A 118 1.55 -3.84 -3.68
C ALA A 118 2.62 -3.81 -4.78
N VAL A 119 3.71 -3.06 -4.59
CA VAL A 119 4.85 -3.01 -5.50
C VAL A 119 5.52 -4.38 -5.63
N GLU A 120 5.72 -5.10 -4.52
CA GLU A 120 6.30 -6.45 -4.54
C GLU A 120 5.43 -7.40 -5.38
N ALA A 121 4.12 -7.38 -5.19
CA ALA A 121 3.21 -8.17 -6.03
C ALA A 121 3.30 -7.77 -7.51
N GLY A 122 3.44 -6.46 -7.80
CA GLY A 122 3.69 -5.95 -9.14
C GLY A 122 4.98 -6.47 -9.77
N ILE A 123 6.07 -6.58 -8.99
CA ILE A 123 7.36 -7.16 -9.41
C ILE A 123 7.19 -8.64 -9.77
N GLU A 124 6.40 -9.38 -8.99
CA GLU A 124 6.02 -10.77 -9.30
C GLU A 124 5.05 -10.88 -10.49
N GLY A 125 4.68 -9.76 -11.12
CA GLY A 125 3.78 -9.68 -12.27
C GLY A 125 2.31 -9.94 -11.92
N ILE A 126 1.90 -9.66 -10.69
CA ILE A 126 0.53 -9.74 -10.20
C ILE A 126 -0.07 -8.32 -10.25
N PRO A 127 -1.26 -8.10 -10.84
CA PRO A 127 -1.94 -6.82 -10.73
C PRO A 127 -2.15 -6.46 -9.25
N ALA A 128 -1.80 -5.24 -8.85
CA ALA A 128 -1.79 -4.89 -7.42
C ALA A 128 -2.35 -3.50 -7.11
N ILE A 129 -3.00 -3.39 -5.94
CA ILE A 129 -3.59 -2.14 -5.44
C ILE A 129 -3.27 -1.97 -3.96
N GLY A 130 -2.72 -0.82 -3.58
CA GLY A 130 -2.64 -0.35 -2.21
C GLY A 130 -3.80 0.58 -1.88
N PHE A 131 -4.46 0.35 -0.74
CA PHE A 131 -5.58 1.15 -0.25
C PHE A 131 -5.25 1.81 1.08
N SER A 132 -5.63 3.07 1.24
CA SER A 132 -5.34 3.85 2.45
C SER A 132 -6.46 4.83 2.75
N LEU A 133 -6.81 5.00 4.02
CA LEU A 133 -7.81 5.97 4.49
C LEU A 133 -7.11 7.12 5.21
N LEU A 134 -7.52 8.37 4.94
CA LEU A 134 -6.99 9.58 5.61
C LEU A 134 -7.46 9.71 7.06
N ASP A 135 -7.40 8.62 7.81
CA ASP A 135 -7.74 8.52 9.22
C ASP A 135 -6.69 7.67 9.94
N TYR A 136 -5.96 8.29 10.86
CA TYR A 136 -4.90 7.65 11.64
C TYR A 136 -5.44 7.00 12.92
N ASP A 137 -6.73 7.18 13.21
CA ASP A 137 -7.37 6.57 14.38
C ASP A 137 -7.52 5.05 14.18
N TRP A 138 -7.17 4.25 15.19
CA TRP A 138 -7.36 2.82 15.15
C TRP A 138 -8.85 2.43 15.06
N GLU A 139 -9.75 3.28 15.57
CA GLU A 139 -11.20 3.10 15.46
C GLU A 139 -11.78 3.76 14.20
N ALA A 140 -10.95 4.04 13.18
CA ALA A 140 -11.40 4.62 11.92
C ALA A 140 -12.53 3.79 11.28
N ASN A 141 -13.49 4.51 10.70
CA ASN A 141 -14.63 3.88 10.02
C ASN A 141 -14.34 3.70 8.52
N PHE A 142 -14.13 2.45 8.11
CA PHE A 142 -13.83 2.08 6.73
C PHE A 142 -15.06 1.91 5.82
N GLU A 143 -16.28 2.02 6.34
CA GLU A 143 -17.51 1.72 5.60
C GLU A 143 -17.63 2.52 4.30
N ALA A 144 -17.27 3.81 4.34
CA ALA A 144 -17.31 4.69 3.17
C ALA A 144 -16.33 4.30 2.05
N THR A 145 -15.35 3.45 2.34
CA THR A 145 -14.35 2.99 1.35
C THR A 145 -14.82 1.75 0.59
N LYS A 146 -15.66 0.90 1.21
CA LYS A 146 -15.98 -0.45 0.72
C LYS A 146 -16.52 -0.48 -0.70
N SER A 147 -17.46 0.41 -1.03
CA SER A 147 -18.05 0.48 -2.37
C SER A 147 -17.04 0.87 -3.44
N TYR A 148 -16.09 1.75 -3.13
CA TYR A 148 -15.01 2.15 -4.01
C TYR A 148 -13.94 1.08 -4.16
N VAL A 149 -13.51 0.45 -3.06
CA VAL A 149 -12.59 -0.70 -3.06
C VAL A 149 -13.14 -1.79 -3.98
N LYS A 150 -14.39 -2.19 -3.78
CA LYS A 150 -15.07 -3.20 -4.60
C LYS A 150 -15.06 -2.82 -6.08
N ARG A 151 -15.42 -1.57 -6.40
CA ARG A 151 -15.50 -1.06 -7.77
C ARG A 151 -14.14 -1.06 -8.47
N ILE A 152 -13.09 -0.59 -7.78
CA ILE A 152 -11.73 -0.49 -8.33
C ILE A 152 -11.17 -1.90 -8.55
N THR A 153 -11.21 -2.75 -7.52
CA THR A 153 -10.69 -4.13 -7.60
C THR A 153 -11.40 -4.93 -8.70
N LYS A 154 -12.73 -4.84 -8.78
CA LYS A 154 -13.49 -5.49 -9.85
C LYS A 154 -13.06 -5.01 -11.25
N LYS A 155 -12.82 -3.70 -11.42
CA LYS A 155 -12.36 -3.15 -12.69
C LYS A 155 -10.96 -3.63 -13.08
N VAL A 156 -10.05 -3.76 -12.11
CA VAL A 156 -8.72 -4.32 -12.34
C VAL A 156 -8.79 -5.82 -12.67
N LEU A 157 -9.63 -6.59 -11.99
CA LEU A 157 -9.87 -8.00 -12.33
C LEU A 157 -10.45 -8.17 -13.75
N GLU A 158 -11.33 -7.27 -14.19
CA GLU A 158 -11.97 -7.32 -15.52
C GLU A 158 -11.04 -6.90 -16.67
N HIS A 159 -10.15 -5.94 -16.43
CA HIS A 159 -9.40 -5.26 -17.50
C HIS A 159 -7.87 -5.38 -17.37
N GLY A 160 -7.37 -5.88 -16.24
CA GLY A 160 -5.94 -5.87 -15.91
C GLY A 160 -5.40 -4.47 -15.61
N LEU A 161 -4.08 -4.40 -15.50
CA LEU A 161 -3.30 -3.16 -15.42
C LEU A 161 -2.25 -3.13 -16.53
N PRO A 162 -1.79 -1.94 -16.94
CA PRO A 162 -0.59 -1.82 -17.76
C PRO A 162 0.61 -2.50 -17.10
N GLU A 163 1.52 -3.04 -17.91
CA GLU A 163 2.74 -3.66 -17.42
C GLU A 163 3.59 -2.67 -16.62
N GLY A 164 4.17 -3.15 -15.51
CA GLY A 164 5.03 -2.33 -14.65
C GLY A 164 4.28 -1.29 -13.80
N VAL A 165 2.96 -1.42 -13.66
CA VAL A 165 2.10 -0.47 -12.92
C VAL A 165 1.31 -1.18 -11.82
N VAL A 166 1.31 -0.55 -10.65
CA VAL A 166 0.40 -0.85 -9.53
C VAL A 166 -0.42 0.40 -9.21
N LEU A 167 -1.51 0.26 -8.45
CA LEU A 167 -2.36 1.40 -8.08
C LEU A 167 -2.16 1.79 -6.61
N ASN A 168 -1.96 3.08 -6.35
CA ASN A 168 -2.07 3.67 -5.02
C ASN A 168 -3.41 4.40 -4.90
N VAL A 169 -4.26 3.99 -3.96
CA VAL A 169 -5.61 4.53 -3.77
C VAL A 169 -5.76 5.08 -2.36
N ASN A 170 -6.09 6.37 -2.26
CA ASN A 170 -6.34 7.01 -0.97
C ASN A 170 -7.78 7.53 -0.88
N PHE A 171 -8.40 7.33 0.28
CA PHE A 171 -9.77 7.75 0.57
C PHE A 171 -9.77 8.96 1.50
N PRO A 172 -10.51 10.04 1.18
CA PRO A 172 -10.67 11.15 2.11
C PRO A 172 -11.53 10.70 3.31
N LYS A 173 -11.28 11.27 4.50
CA LYS A 173 -12.06 11.02 5.72
C LYS A 173 -13.44 11.71 5.64
N LEU A 174 -14.30 11.17 4.80
CA LEU A 174 -15.65 11.67 4.51
C LEU A 174 -16.66 10.52 4.54
N LYS A 175 -17.93 10.87 4.73
CA LYS A 175 -19.01 9.90 4.53
C LYS A 175 -19.15 9.61 3.04
N GLU A 176 -19.61 8.41 2.68
CA GLU A 176 -19.74 7.99 1.28
C GLU A 176 -20.51 9.00 0.42
N LYS A 177 -21.64 9.52 0.92
CA LYS A 177 -22.47 10.52 0.22
C LYS A 177 -21.75 11.84 -0.10
N ASP A 178 -20.68 12.15 0.62
CA ASP A 178 -19.90 13.39 0.51
C ASP A 178 -18.66 13.19 -0.38
N ILE A 179 -18.35 11.95 -0.78
CA ILE A 179 -17.26 11.62 -1.71
C ILE A 179 -17.73 11.87 -3.14
N LYS A 180 -17.06 12.77 -3.85
CA LYS A 180 -17.45 13.26 -5.18
C LYS A 180 -17.17 12.27 -6.31
N GLY A 181 -16.37 11.24 -6.06
CA GLY A 181 -16.00 10.21 -7.05
C GLY A 181 -14.54 9.78 -6.95
N ILE A 182 -14.09 9.01 -7.94
CA ILE A 182 -12.66 8.65 -8.10
C ILE A 182 -12.04 9.61 -9.11
N ARG A 183 -10.84 10.11 -8.81
CA ARG A 183 -10.03 10.91 -9.72
C ARG A 183 -8.70 10.20 -9.97
N ILE A 184 -8.38 9.95 -11.24
CA ILE A 184 -7.05 9.48 -11.63
C ILE A 184 -6.10 10.67 -11.48
N CYS A 185 -5.03 10.47 -10.74
CA CYS A 185 -4.11 11.53 -10.34
C CYS A 185 -2.66 11.15 -10.66
N ARG A 186 -1.78 12.14 -10.71
CA ARG A 186 -0.34 11.93 -10.52
C ARG A 186 0.03 12.19 -9.06
N GLN A 187 1.18 11.68 -8.65
CA GLN A 187 1.77 11.97 -7.34
C GLN A 187 2.07 13.48 -7.22
N ALA A 188 1.64 14.13 -6.14
CA ALA A 188 1.99 15.51 -5.84
C ALA A 188 3.49 15.67 -5.56
N LYS A 189 4.08 16.80 -5.97
CA LYS A 189 5.41 17.21 -5.51
C LYS A 189 5.33 17.76 -4.08
N ALA A 190 5.54 16.89 -3.10
CA ALA A 190 5.62 17.23 -1.68
C ALA A 190 6.82 16.57 -1.00
N TYR A 191 7.19 17.07 0.18
CA TYR A 191 8.21 16.49 1.03
C TYR A 191 7.90 16.74 2.51
N TRP A 192 8.54 15.97 3.38
CA TRP A 192 8.56 16.26 4.81
C TRP A 192 9.71 17.21 5.12
N GLN A 193 9.38 18.37 5.68
CA GLN A 193 10.37 19.18 6.35
C GLN A 193 10.62 18.56 7.73
N GLU A 194 11.67 17.75 7.80
CA GLU A 194 12.04 16.96 8.98
C GLU A 194 12.44 17.85 10.15
N ASP A 195 12.05 17.44 11.36
CA ASP A 195 12.48 18.03 12.62
C ASP A 195 12.66 16.91 13.67
N PHE A 196 13.47 17.15 14.70
CA PHE A 196 13.76 16.16 15.73
C PHE A 196 13.48 16.71 17.12
N ASP A 197 12.51 16.11 17.82
CA ASP A 197 12.30 16.40 19.25
C ASP A 197 13.37 15.67 20.07
N LYS A 198 14.39 16.43 20.47
CA LYS A 198 15.51 15.95 21.27
C LYS A 198 15.14 15.93 22.76
N ARG A 199 15.27 14.76 23.37
CA ARG A 199 15.08 14.56 24.83
C ARG A 199 16.28 13.83 25.44
N THR A 200 16.35 13.84 26.77
CA THR A 200 17.36 13.11 27.54
C THR A 200 16.66 12.21 28.54
N ASN A 201 17.03 10.93 28.54
CA ASN A 201 16.44 9.97 29.47
C ASN A 201 17.05 10.12 30.88
N PRO A 202 16.49 9.46 31.91
CA PRO A 202 16.99 9.56 33.30
C PRO A 202 18.46 9.15 33.50
N HIS A 203 19.06 8.42 32.55
CA HIS A 203 20.46 8.01 32.58
C HIS A 203 21.40 8.99 31.85
N GLY A 204 20.90 10.16 31.45
CA GLY A 204 21.67 11.16 30.71
C GLY A 204 21.88 10.83 29.22
N LYS A 205 21.25 9.78 28.68
CA LYS A 205 21.34 9.45 27.26
C LYS A 205 20.34 10.25 26.45
N GLN A 206 20.83 10.88 25.38
CA GLN A 206 19.99 11.61 24.43
C GLN A 206 19.23 10.63 23.54
N TYR A 207 17.98 10.97 23.23
CA TYR A 207 17.16 10.28 22.24
C TYR A 207 16.34 11.32 21.46
N TYR A 208 15.90 10.94 20.26
CA TYR A 208 15.27 11.85 19.32
C TYR A 208 14.00 11.19 18.78
N TRP A 209 12.92 11.95 18.72
CA TRP A 209 11.74 11.57 17.96
C TRP A 209 11.81 12.24 16.59
N LEU A 210 11.79 11.44 15.53
CA LEU A 210 11.60 11.97 14.19
C LEU A 210 10.19 12.58 14.10
N SER A 211 10.13 13.81 13.65
CA SER A 211 8.90 14.56 13.40
C SER A 211 9.07 15.36 12.12
N GLY A 212 8.06 16.13 11.76
CA GLY A 212 8.18 17.04 10.64
C GLY A 212 6.85 17.65 10.26
N LYS A 213 6.91 18.52 9.26
CA LYS A 213 5.72 19.09 8.62
C LYS A 213 5.67 18.63 7.17
N PHE A 214 4.52 18.12 6.75
CA PHE A 214 4.28 17.85 5.34
C PHE A 214 4.15 19.17 4.58
N VAL A 215 4.95 19.34 3.53
CA VAL A 215 4.98 20.54 2.69
C VAL A 215 4.62 20.14 1.27
N ASN A 216 3.41 20.53 0.85
CA ASN A 216 2.96 20.38 -0.54
C ASN A 216 3.34 21.63 -1.35
N GLU A 217 4.26 21.47 -2.31
CA GLU A 217 4.66 22.55 -3.22
C GLU A 217 3.86 22.54 -4.53
N ASP A 218 3.07 21.49 -4.74
CA ASP A 218 2.31 21.27 -5.95
C ASP A 218 1.00 22.07 -5.92
N LYS A 219 0.80 22.89 -6.95
CA LYS A 219 -0.43 23.67 -7.11
C LYS A 219 -1.33 23.10 -8.21
N GLY A 220 -0.99 21.92 -8.73
CA GLY A 220 -1.75 21.25 -9.76
C GLY A 220 -3.03 20.61 -9.21
N GLU A 221 -4.11 20.70 -9.99
CA GLU A 221 -5.40 20.07 -9.68
C GLU A 221 -5.47 18.60 -10.14
N ASP A 222 -4.41 18.10 -10.77
CA ASP A 222 -4.26 16.73 -11.25
C ASP A 222 -3.53 15.82 -10.24
N THR A 223 -3.32 16.29 -9.02
CA THR A 223 -2.57 15.60 -7.96
C THR A 223 -3.47 14.82 -7.01
N ASP A 224 -2.87 13.81 -6.37
CA ASP A 224 -3.50 13.04 -5.30
C ASP A 224 -3.88 13.90 -4.10
N GLU A 225 -2.98 14.76 -3.62
CA GLU A 225 -3.26 15.72 -2.54
C GLU A 225 -4.45 16.61 -2.86
N TRP A 226 -4.47 17.23 -4.06
CA TRP A 226 -5.59 18.09 -4.45
C TRP A 226 -6.90 17.30 -4.51
N ALA A 227 -6.89 16.08 -5.07
CA ALA A 227 -8.08 15.24 -5.16
C ALA A 227 -8.66 14.93 -3.78
N LEU A 228 -7.80 14.54 -2.84
CA LEU A 228 -8.17 14.23 -1.46
C LEU A 228 -8.74 15.45 -0.73
N GLU A 229 -8.03 16.59 -0.80
CA GLU A 229 -8.49 17.87 -0.22
C GLU A 229 -9.85 18.31 -0.79
N ASN A 230 -10.13 17.97 -2.05
CA ASN A 230 -11.38 18.32 -2.73
C ASN A 230 -12.47 17.25 -2.63
N GLY A 231 -12.29 16.22 -1.80
CA GLY A 231 -13.30 15.20 -1.51
C GLY A 231 -13.46 14.13 -2.59
N TYR A 232 -12.40 13.87 -3.36
CA TYR A 232 -12.31 12.75 -4.30
C TYR A 232 -11.44 11.63 -3.70
N VAL A 233 -11.76 10.38 -4.05
CA VAL A 233 -10.81 9.27 -3.92
C VAL A 233 -9.69 9.49 -4.93
N SER A 234 -8.44 9.52 -4.48
CA SER A 234 -7.30 9.59 -5.38
C SER A 234 -6.92 8.18 -5.85
N LEU A 235 -6.62 8.05 -7.14
CA LEU A 235 -6.11 6.82 -7.74
C LEU A 235 -4.89 7.19 -8.57
N VAL A 236 -3.70 6.80 -8.12
CA VAL A 236 -2.43 7.09 -8.77
C VAL A 236 -1.86 5.79 -9.34
N PRO A 237 -1.61 5.70 -10.67
CA PRO A 237 -0.79 4.62 -11.21
C PRO A 237 0.67 4.85 -10.83
N VAL A 238 1.25 3.91 -10.10
CA VAL A 238 2.63 3.94 -9.58
C VAL A 238 3.48 2.94 -10.33
N LYS A 239 4.68 3.37 -10.72
CA LYS A 239 5.72 2.51 -11.29
C LYS A 239 6.70 2.08 -10.21
N PHE A 240 7.31 0.93 -10.41
CA PHE A 240 8.43 0.44 -9.60
C PHE A 240 9.74 0.34 -10.40
N ASP A 241 9.69 0.56 -11.72
CA ASP A 241 10.87 0.96 -12.48
C ASP A 241 11.18 2.44 -12.18
N LEU A 242 12.16 2.65 -11.31
CA LEU A 242 12.61 3.98 -10.88
C LEU A 242 13.61 4.61 -11.86
N THR A 243 13.85 4.00 -13.02
CA THR A 243 14.75 4.54 -14.04
C THR A 243 14.23 5.89 -14.53
N ALA A 244 15.07 6.92 -14.39
CA ALA A 244 14.82 8.23 -14.97
C ALA A 244 15.06 8.19 -16.50
N HIS A 245 14.19 7.52 -17.25
CA HIS A 245 14.32 7.30 -18.70
C HIS A 245 14.60 8.59 -19.49
N HIS A 246 13.98 9.70 -19.08
CA HIS A 246 14.18 11.02 -19.69
C HIS A 246 15.62 11.56 -19.54
N ALA A 247 16.37 11.12 -18.54
CA ALA A 247 17.72 11.59 -18.24
C ALA A 247 18.82 10.76 -18.94
N ILE A 248 18.51 9.55 -19.42
CA ILE A 248 19.49 8.62 -20.00
C ILE A 248 20.27 9.26 -21.16
N GLN A 249 19.56 9.87 -22.11
CA GLN A 249 20.21 10.49 -23.28
C GLN A 249 21.17 11.61 -22.87
N LYS A 250 20.78 12.42 -21.88
CA LYS A 250 21.63 13.48 -21.34
C LYS A 250 22.88 12.91 -20.68
N LEU A 251 22.74 11.86 -19.86
CA LEU A 251 23.87 11.23 -19.19
C LEU A 251 24.85 10.56 -20.18
N ASN A 252 24.34 9.89 -21.21
CA ASN A 252 25.18 9.30 -22.28
C ASN A 252 26.00 10.35 -23.04
N SER A 253 25.52 11.59 -23.12
CA SER A 253 26.22 12.68 -23.79
C SER A 253 27.38 13.29 -22.98
N LEU A 254 27.57 12.89 -21.72
CA LEU A 254 28.58 13.48 -20.83
C LEU A 254 30.00 12.90 -21.01
N GLY A 255 30.20 11.96 -21.95
CA GLY A 255 31.53 11.47 -22.28
C GLY A 255 32.23 10.75 -21.13
N PHE A 256 31.49 10.05 -20.25
CA PHE A 256 32.06 9.33 -19.09
C PHE A 256 33.13 8.28 -19.45
N ASN A 257 33.28 7.95 -20.73
CA ASN A 257 34.26 7.01 -21.26
C ASN A 257 35.41 7.68 -22.03
N GLU A 258 35.49 9.01 -22.06
CA GLU A 258 36.58 9.77 -22.68
C GLU A 258 37.62 10.12 -21.60
N GLU A 259 38.89 9.74 -21.83
CA GLU A 259 40.05 10.11 -20.98
C GLU A 259 40.52 11.55 -21.20
#